data_AF-A0A4S2R460-F1
#
_entry.id   AF-A0A4S2R460-F1
#
_cell.length_a   1.000
_cell.length_b   1.000
_cell.length_c   1.000
_cell.angle_alpha   90.00
_cell.angle_beta   90.00
_cell.angle_gamma   90.00
#
_symmetry.space_group_name_H-M   'P 1'
#
loop_
_entity.id
_entity.type
_entity.pdbx_description
1 polymer ?
#
loop_
_entity_poly.entity_id
_entity_poly.type
_entity_poly.pdbx_seq_one_letter_code
_entity_poly.pdbx_strand_id
1 'polypeptide(L)'
;MPLRFAPAPAPARQSVLSALDSGAGPGPARLRPELALPVHEITGVSRQGPPRTGLTGWRFLLAPVPAAPAPDGKSAAPGPSSPPPLSAAETMPTADGWAFAHFRGGPYVSATLRALDQAEGLPLPYQPRLLSVPELYMLTLWLHSVPDADPAAHFPDAADLVIPLAPAPPGIASHQPQRVDTLLPLLTHRLRSVPLIGA
;
A
#
# COMPACT_ATOMS: atom_id res chain seq x y z
N MET A 1 -0.66 19.14 -2.32
CA MET A 1 -0.47 19.42 -0.88
C MET A 1 0.09 18.16 -0.23
N PRO A 2 0.90 18.23 0.84
CA PRO A 2 1.64 17.05 1.29
C PRO A 2 0.69 15.96 1.83
N LEU A 3 0.93 14.71 1.42
CA LEU A 3 0.31 13.55 2.06
C LEU A 3 0.74 13.45 3.54
N ARG A 4 -0.17 12.99 4.40
CA ARG A 4 0.10 12.75 5.83
C ARG A 4 0.23 11.27 6.09
N PHE A 5 1.46 10.77 6.13
CA PHE A 5 1.73 9.37 6.40
C PHE A 5 1.55 9.05 7.89
N ALA A 6 0.77 8.02 8.18
CA ALA A 6 0.63 7.51 9.53
C ALA A 6 1.93 6.81 9.99
N PRO A 7 2.36 6.98 11.25
CA PRO A 7 3.51 6.26 11.77
C PRO A 7 3.18 4.77 11.90
N ALA A 8 4.02 3.92 11.31
CA ALA A 8 3.89 2.48 11.49
C ALA A 8 4.23 2.05 12.92
N PRO A 9 3.60 0.99 13.46
CA PRO A 9 3.97 0.40 14.73
C PRO A 9 5.46 0.05 14.77
N ALA A 10 6.15 0.48 15.82
CA ALA A 10 7.56 0.15 16.05
C ALA A 10 7.87 -1.37 15.92
N PRO A 11 7.09 -2.30 16.50
CA PRO A 11 7.36 -3.74 16.33
C PRO A 11 7.23 -4.22 14.88
N ALA A 12 6.30 -3.67 14.09
CA ALA A 12 6.17 -4.00 12.67
C ALA A 12 7.43 -3.59 11.90
N ARG A 13 7.90 -2.35 12.10
CA ARG A 13 9.15 -1.87 11.48
C ARG A 13 10.35 -2.72 11.90
N GLN A 14 10.44 -3.09 13.17
CA GLN A 14 11.53 -3.91 13.69
C GLN A 14 11.54 -5.31 13.08
N SER A 15 10.38 -5.93 12.89
CA SER A 15 10.29 -7.24 12.23
C SER A 15 10.81 -7.21 10.78
N VAL A 16 10.55 -6.10 10.05
CA VAL A 16 11.06 -5.92 8.68
C VAL A 16 12.58 -5.75 8.68
N LEU A 17 13.12 -4.95 9.60
CA LEU A 17 14.57 -4.77 9.74
C LEU A 17 15.25 -6.11 10.05
N SER A 18 14.69 -6.89 11.00
CA SER A 18 15.20 -8.22 11.33
C SER A 18 15.19 -9.17 10.13
N ALA A 19 14.14 -9.14 9.29
CA ALA A 19 14.07 -9.97 8.08
C ALA A 19 15.06 -9.53 6.99
N LEU A 20 15.35 -8.24 6.89
CA LEU A 20 16.37 -7.71 5.98
C LEU A 20 17.78 -8.10 6.43
N ASP A 21 18.06 -7.99 7.73
CA ASP A 21 19.37 -8.33 8.31
C ASP A 21 19.66 -9.84 8.28
N SER A 22 18.63 -10.68 8.26
CA SER A 22 18.78 -12.13 8.08
C SER A 22 19.09 -12.54 6.63
N GLY A 23 19.19 -11.59 5.70
CA GLY A 23 19.48 -11.86 4.29
C GLY A 23 18.28 -12.38 3.48
N ALA A 24 17.05 -12.31 4.02
CA ALA A 24 15.85 -12.77 3.31
C ALA A 24 15.35 -11.75 2.25
N GLY A 25 16.00 -10.59 2.14
CA GLY A 25 15.60 -9.51 1.25
C GLY A 25 15.64 -9.87 -0.24
N PRO A 26 14.83 -9.20 -1.08
CA PRO A 26 14.83 -9.44 -2.52
C PRO A 26 16.09 -8.89 -3.19
N GLY A 27 16.91 -9.79 -3.74
CA GLY A 27 18.10 -9.46 -4.52
C GLY A 27 19.34 -9.12 -3.68
N PRO A 28 20.46 -8.78 -4.33
CA PRO A 28 21.76 -8.62 -3.66
C PRO A 28 21.93 -7.26 -2.97
N ALA A 29 21.04 -6.29 -3.21
CA ALA A 29 21.17 -4.95 -2.65
C ALA A 29 20.73 -4.91 -1.19
N ARG A 30 21.46 -4.17 -0.35
CA ARG A 30 21.01 -3.86 1.00
C ARG A 30 19.83 -2.88 0.92
N LEU A 31 18.71 -3.23 1.54
CA LEU A 31 17.48 -2.43 1.51
C LEU A 31 17.18 -1.83 2.89
N ARG A 32 16.38 -0.76 2.91
CA ARG A 32 15.80 -0.18 4.14
C ARG A 32 14.34 0.19 3.93
N PRO A 33 13.49 0.12 4.97
CA PRO A 33 12.13 0.64 4.91
C PRO A 33 12.15 2.17 4.89
N GLU A 34 11.54 2.77 3.86
CA GLU A 34 11.50 4.24 3.67
C GLU A 34 10.12 4.81 3.99
N LEU A 35 9.06 4.18 3.47
CA LEU A 35 7.68 4.64 3.60
C LEU A 35 6.81 3.47 4.04
N ALA A 36 5.82 3.73 4.90
CA ALA A 36 4.91 2.71 5.38
C ALA A 36 3.45 3.10 5.12
N LEU A 37 2.64 2.14 4.69
CA LEU A 37 1.22 2.30 4.41
C LEU A 37 0.41 1.27 5.21
N PRO A 38 -0.65 1.68 5.93
CA PRO A 38 -1.62 0.74 6.49
C PRO A 38 -2.29 -0.04 5.36
N VAL A 39 -2.39 -1.36 5.50
CA VAL A 39 -3.07 -2.24 4.54
C VAL A 39 -4.40 -2.69 5.15
N HIS A 40 -5.47 -2.28 4.51
CA HIS A 40 -6.82 -2.70 4.83
C HIS A 40 -7.30 -3.71 3.82
N GLU A 41 -8.15 -4.62 4.28
CA GLU A 41 -8.88 -5.55 3.42
C GLU A 41 -10.37 -5.27 3.55
N ILE A 42 -11.06 -5.14 2.41
CA ILE A 42 -12.52 -5.16 2.37
C ILE A 42 -12.98 -6.57 2.03
N THR A 43 -13.88 -7.12 2.85
CA THR A 43 -14.44 -8.47 2.68
C THR A 43 -15.94 -8.46 2.78
N GLY A 44 -16.57 -9.51 2.25
CA GLY A 44 -18.01 -9.73 2.40
C GLY A 44 -18.86 -8.82 1.52
N VAL A 45 -18.25 -8.16 0.53
CA VAL A 45 -18.93 -7.31 -0.45
C VAL A 45 -19.96 -8.11 -1.29
N SER A 46 -19.70 -9.40 -1.52
CA SER A 46 -20.61 -10.32 -2.22
C SER A 46 -21.72 -10.92 -1.34
N ARG A 47 -21.61 -10.83 -0.01
CA ARG A 47 -22.52 -11.48 0.93
C ARG A 47 -23.72 -10.58 1.25
N GLN A 48 -24.82 -11.19 1.72
CA GLN A 48 -25.96 -10.45 2.26
C GLN A 48 -25.53 -9.80 3.59
N GLY A 49 -25.17 -8.52 3.56
CA GLY A 49 -24.74 -7.74 4.72
C GLY A 49 -23.83 -6.57 4.34
N PRO A 50 -23.53 -5.65 5.27
CA PRO A 50 -22.59 -4.57 5.02
C PRO A 50 -21.17 -5.14 4.83
N PRO A 51 -20.39 -4.62 3.88
CA PRO A 51 -19.00 -5.01 3.73
C PRO A 51 -18.20 -4.67 4.98
N ARG A 52 -17.19 -5.48 5.29
CA ARG A 52 -16.32 -5.29 6.44
C ARG A 52 -14.96 -4.85 5.97
N THR A 53 -14.37 -3.90 6.67
CA THR A 53 -13.02 -3.41 6.39
C THR A 53 -12.19 -3.47 7.65
N GLY A 54 -11.03 -4.12 7.58
CA GLY A 54 -10.13 -4.24 8.72
C GLY A 54 -8.70 -3.97 8.31
N LEU A 55 -7.90 -3.43 9.23
CA LEU A 55 -6.45 -3.35 9.08
C LEU A 55 -5.89 -4.78 9.16
N THR A 56 -5.31 -5.26 8.07
CA THR A 56 -4.72 -6.61 7.96
C THR A 56 -3.20 -6.58 7.94
N GLY A 57 -2.59 -5.40 7.75
CA GLY A 57 -1.15 -5.32 7.67
C GLY A 57 -0.58 -3.90 7.62
N TRP A 58 0.74 -3.82 7.56
CA TRP A 58 1.46 -2.65 7.06
C TRP A 58 2.38 -3.05 5.92
N ARG A 59 2.40 -2.24 4.87
CA ARG A 59 3.33 -2.37 3.74
C ARG A 59 4.42 -1.31 3.85
N PHE A 60 5.66 -1.75 3.90
CA PHE A 60 6.85 -0.90 3.87
C PHE A 60 7.45 -0.91 2.46
N LEU A 61 7.56 0.26 1.82
CA LEU A 61 8.31 0.41 0.58
C LEU A 61 9.81 0.40 0.89
N LEU A 62 10.56 -0.41 0.15
CA LEU A 62 11.97 -0.70 0.42
C LEU A 62 12.88 -0.04 -0.61
N ALA A 63 13.71 0.89 -0.14
CA ALA A 63 14.70 1.55 -0.97
C ALA A 63 16.10 0.99 -0.76
N PRO A 64 16.96 0.98 -1.79
CA PRO A 64 18.37 0.65 -1.63
C PRO A 64 19.06 1.58 -0.65
N VAL A 65 19.91 1.02 0.20
CA VAL A 65 20.85 1.79 1.01
C VAL A 65 21.94 2.32 0.06
N PRO A 66 22.17 3.64 -0.01
CA PRO A 66 23.26 4.20 -0.79
C PRO A 66 24.57 3.56 -0.36
N ALA A 67 25.41 3.17 -1.33
CA ALA A 67 26.76 2.75 -1.03
C ALA A 67 27.48 3.89 -0.28
N ALA A 68 28.29 3.54 0.72
CA ALA A 68 29.18 4.52 1.35
C ALA A 68 30.05 5.17 0.26
N PRO A 69 30.30 6.49 0.32
CA PRO A 69 31.18 7.13 -0.66
C PRO A 69 32.54 6.42 -0.65
N ALA A 70 33.07 6.15 -1.84
CA ALA A 70 34.39 5.56 -1.98
C ALA A 70 35.43 6.43 -1.23
N PRO A 71 36.47 5.82 -0.65
CA PRO A 71 37.49 6.54 0.13
C PRO A 71 38.23 7.63 -0.66
N ASP A 72 38.11 7.63 -1.99
CA ASP A 72 38.90 8.47 -2.89
C ASP A 72 38.28 9.86 -3.15
N GLY A 73 37.24 10.26 -2.40
CA GLY A 73 36.71 11.63 -2.41
C GLY A 73 36.09 12.10 -3.74
N LYS A 74 36.04 11.25 -4.78
CA LYS A 74 35.23 11.47 -5.98
C LYS A 74 33.77 11.27 -5.63
N SER A 75 33.19 12.28 -5.00
CA SER A 75 31.75 12.42 -4.88
C SER A 75 31.19 12.37 -6.30
N ALA A 76 30.53 11.26 -6.64
CA ALA A 76 29.60 11.28 -7.76
C ALA A 76 28.68 12.48 -7.52
N ALA A 77 28.51 13.34 -8.53
CA ALA A 77 27.53 14.42 -8.50
C ALA A 77 26.19 13.89 -7.98
N PRO A 78 25.30 14.74 -7.42
CA PRO A 78 23.95 14.32 -7.09
C PRO A 78 23.22 13.90 -8.38
N GLY A 79 23.40 12.64 -8.77
CA GLY A 79 22.58 11.92 -9.72
C GLY A 79 21.20 11.73 -9.10
N PRO A 80 20.20 11.32 -9.91
CA PRO A 80 18.79 11.38 -9.53
C PRO A 80 18.54 10.73 -8.17
N SER A 81 17.56 11.26 -7.44
CA SER A 81 16.98 10.71 -6.22
C SER A 81 17.08 9.18 -6.18
N SER A 82 17.44 8.62 -5.02
CA SER A 82 17.59 7.17 -4.79
C SER A 82 16.64 6.37 -5.67
N PRO A 83 17.12 5.31 -6.37
CA PRO A 83 16.29 4.56 -7.30
C PRO A 83 14.97 4.16 -6.61
N PRO A 84 13.82 4.29 -7.32
CA PRO A 84 12.52 4.08 -6.71
C PRO A 84 12.46 2.68 -6.09
N PRO A 85 11.76 2.51 -4.96
CA PRO A 85 11.71 1.23 -4.28
C PRO A 85 11.13 0.17 -5.22
N LEU A 86 11.92 -0.87 -5.50
CA LEU A 86 11.57 -1.95 -6.43
C LEU A 86 10.82 -3.10 -5.74
N SER A 87 10.74 -3.04 -4.41
CA SER A 87 10.10 -4.05 -3.58
C SER A 87 9.43 -3.44 -2.36
N ALA A 88 8.62 -4.24 -1.69
CA ALA A 88 8.00 -3.92 -0.43
C ALA A 88 8.14 -5.08 0.55
N ALA A 89 7.99 -4.79 1.84
CA ALA A 89 7.79 -5.80 2.88
C ALA A 89 6.38 -5.65 3.46
N GLU A 90 5.71 -6.75 3.73
CA GLU A 90 4.43 -6.78 4.43
C GLU A 90 4.61 -7.33 5.84
N THR A 91 3.83 -6.79 6.76
CA THR A 91 3.70 -7.25 8.14
C THR A 91 2.24 -7.49 8.43
N MET A 92 1.95 -8.41 9.34
CA MET A 92 0.60 -8.76 9.76
C MET A 92 0.47 -8.66 11.29
N PRO A 93 -0.72 -8.35 11.81
CA PRO A 93 -0.98 -8.40 13.24
C PRO A 93 -0.95 -9.86 13.72
N THR A 94 -0.42 -10.08 14.91
CA THR A 94 -0.40 -11.37 15.62
C THR A 94 -0.87 -11.17 17.07
N ALA A 95 -1.10 -12.25 17.81
CA ALA A 95 -1.43 -12.16 19.24
C ALA A 95 -0.34 -11.42 20.04
N ASP A 96 0.92 -11.55 19.62
CA ASP A 96 2.09 -10.93 20.25
C ASP A 96 2.41 -9.53 19.68
N GLY A 97 1.53 -8.97 18.84
CA GLY A 97 1.68 -7.64 18.24
C GLY A 97 1.78 -7.71 16.72
N TRP A 98 3.01 -7.68 16.18
CA TRP A 98 3.26 -7.61 14.74
C TRP A 98 4.38 -8.56 14.32
N ALA A 99 4.18 -9.25 13.19
CA ALA A 99 5.17 -10.12 12.60
C ALA A 99 5.43 -9.77 11.13
N PHE A 100 6.65 -10.03 10.67
CA PHE A 100 6.97 -10.02 9.25
C PHE A 100 6.16 -11.11 8.54
N ALA A 101 5.56 -10.75 7.40
CA ALA A 101 4.79 -11.68 6.59
C ALA A 101 5.64 -12.20 5.41
N HIS A 102 5.95 -11.32 4.46
CA HIS A 102 6.76 -11.65 3.30
C HIS A 102 7.27 -10.38 2.59
N PHE A 103 8.25 -10.55 1.70
CA PHE A 103 8.61 -9.53 0.72
C PHE A 103 7.66 -9.61 -0.48
N ARG A 104 7.44 -8.49 -1.16
CA ARG A 104 6.60 -8.38 -2.36
C ARG A 104 7.35 -7.60 -3.42
N GLY A 105 7.31 -8.09 -4.65
CA GLY A 105 7.73 -7.37 -5.85
C GLY A 105 6.58 -7.23 -6.84
N GLY A 106 6.90 -6.74 -8.03
CA GLY A 106 5.97 -6.72 -9.16
C GLY A 106 5.14 -5.44 -9.27
N PRO A 107 4.13 -5.45 -10.16
CA PRO A 107 3.52 -4.22 -10.70
C PRO A 107 2.85 -3.35 -9.63
N TYR A 108 2.32 -3.96 -8.57
CA TYR A 108 1.65 -3.21 -7.50
C TYR A 108 2.60 -2.31 -6.68
N VAL A 109 3.90 -2.61 -6.60
CA VAL A 109 4.85 -1.73 -5.92
C VAL A 109 5.03 -0.44 -6.71
N SER A 110 5.35 -0.55 -7.99
CA SER A 110 5.49 0.60 -8.90
C SER A 110 4.17 1.36 -9.08
N ALA A 111 3.03 0.65 -9.13
CA ALA A 111 1.71 1.27 -9.21
C ALA A 111 1.38 2.04 -7.92
N THR A 112 1.78 1.55 -6.75
CA THR A 112 1.63 2.29 -5.47
C THR A 112 2.41 3.60 -5.51
N LEU A 113 3.67 3.56 -5.95
CA LEU A 113 4.51 4.77 -6.08
C LEU A 113 3.88 5.80 -7.03
N ARG A 114 3.43 5.35 -8.20
CA ARG A 114 2.75 6.22 -9.17
C ARG A 114 1.49 6.85 -8.59
N ALA A 115 0.69 6.08 -7.84
CA ALA A 115 -0.53 6.59 -7.24
C ALA A 115 -0.23 7.59 -6.10
N LEU A 116 0.84 7.38 -5.33
CA LEU A 116 1.30 8.34 -4.32
C LEU A 116 1.76 9.65 -4.96
N ASP A 117 2.56 9.59 -6.03
CA ASP A 117 3.00 10.77 -6.79
C ASP A 117 1.80 11.57 -7.33
N GLN A 118 0.81 10.87 -7.89
CA GLN A 118 -0.45 11.49 -8.32
C GLN A 118 -1.24 12.12 -7.17
N ALA A 119 -1.23 11.50 -5.99
CA ALA A 119 -1.96 11.99 -4.82
C ALA A 119 -1.32 13.24 -4.20
N GLU A 120 0.00 13.40 -4.28
CA GLU A 120 0.71 14.62 -3.85
C GLU A 120 0.25 15.88 -4.63
N GLY A 121 -0.17 15.68 -5.88
CA GLY A 121 -0.73 16.73 -6.74
C GLY A 121 -2.15 17.18 -6.36
N LEU A 122 -2.82 16.47 -5.43
CA LEU A 122 -4.18 16.81 -5.03
C LEU A 122 -4.23 18.08 -4.14
N PRO A 123 -5.35 18.83 -4.19
CA PRO A 123 -5.47 20.11 -3.49
C PRO A 123 -5.70 19.95 -1.98
N LEU A 124 -6.20 18.80 -1.53
CA LEU A 124 -6.50 18.53 -0.14
C LEU A 124 -5.46 17.59 0.49
N PRO A 125 -5.18 17.72 1.79
CA PRO A 125 -4.36 16.73 2.49
C PRO A 125 -5.14 15.42 2.66
N TYR A 126 -4.44 14.30 2.52
CA TYR A 126 -5.00 12.97 2.73
C TYR A 126 -4.02 12.10 3.52
N GLN A 127 -4.55 11.14 4.27
CA GLN A 127 -3.77 10.03 4.81
C GLN A 127 -3.81 8.84 3.83
N PRO A 128 -2.68 8.45 3.22
CA PRO A 128 -2.65 7.33 2.29
C PRO A 128 -2.69 5.98 3.03
N ARG A 129 -3.54 5.09 2.53
CA ARG A 129 -3.74 3.72 2.99
C ARG A 129 -3.84 2.81 1.76
N LEU A 130 -3.59 1.53 1.91
CA LEU A 130 -3.89 0.54 0.89
C LEU A 130 -5.21 -0.14 1.23
N LEU A 131 -6.05 -0.35 0.22
CA LEU A 131 -7.29 -1.13 0.35
C LEU A 131 -7.25 -2.29 -0.65
N SER A 132 -7.08 -3.50 -0.11
CA SER A 132 -7.15 -4.74 -0.87
C SER A 132 -8.61 -5.20 -1.01
N VAL A 133 -8.96 -5.65 -2.21
CA VAL A 133 -10.22 -6.32 -2.54
C VAL A 133 -9.86 -7.72 -3.06
N PRO A 134 -9.62 -8.70 -2.17
CA PRO A 134 -9.13 -10.02 -2.56
C PRO A 134 -10.03 -10.72 -3.57
N GLU A 135 -11.36 -10.58 -3.43
CA GLU A 135 -12.34 -11.21 -4.32
C GLU A 135 -12.26 -10.71 -5.78
N LEU A 136 -11.59 -9.57 -6.02
CA LEU A 136 -11.31 -9.04 -7.36
C LEU A 136 -9.82 -9.06 -7.71
N TYR A 137 -8.96 -9.62 -6.85
CA TYR A 137 -7.50 -9.53 -6.95
C TYR A 137 -7.03 -8.10 -7.22
N MET A 138 -7.68 -7.14 -6.55
CA MET A 138 -7.50 -5.72 -6.79
C MET A 138 -6.88 -5.05 -5.56
N LEU A 139 -6.04 -4.05 -5.81
CA LEU A 139 -5.48 -3.18 -4.78
C LEU A 139 -5.73 -1.73 -5.18
N THR A 140 -6.10 -0.89 -4.21
CA THR A 140 -6.26 0.55 -4.41
C THR A 140 -5.41 1.33 -3.41
N LEU A 141 -4.99 2.53 -3.81
CA LEU A 141 -4.56 3.54 -2.86
C LEU A 141 -5.83 4.24 -2.36
N TRP A 142 -6.14 4.06 -1.09
CA TRP A 142 -7.21 4.75 -0.37
C TRP A 142 -6.65 6.00 0.28
N LEU A 143 -7.17 7.15 -0.09
CA LEU A 143 -6.81 8.46 0.44
C LEU A 143 -7.89 8.89 1.43
N HIS A 144 -7.62 8.70 2.72
CA HIS A 144 -8.53 9.06 3.78
C HIS A 144 -8.50 10.57 4.02
N SER A 145 -9.69 11.18 4.01
CA SER A 145 -9.90 12.64 4.03
C SER A 145 -9.58 13.30 5.37
N VAL A 146 -9.49 12.52 6.45
CA VAL A 146 -9.07 12.99 7.79
C VAL A 146 -7.59 12.59 8.00
N PRO A 147 -6.63 13.49 7.77
CA PRO A 147 -5.22 13.09 7.64
C PRO A 147 -4.58 12.58 8.94
N ASP A 148 -5.12 13.01 10.08
CA ASP A 148 -4.64 12.66 11.43
C ASP A 148 -5.49 11.57 12.11
N ALA A 149 -6.40 10.93 11.36
CA ALA A 149 -7.20 9.83 11.90
C ALA A 149 -6.33 8.62 12.25
N ASP A 150 -6.81 7.83 13.22
CA ASP A 150 -6.22 6.54 13.55
C ASP A 150 -6.05 5.68 12.29
N PRO A 151 -4.84 5.20 11.95
CA PRO A 151 -4.62 4.34 10.79
C PRO A 151 -5.36 3.01 10.86
N ALA A 152 -5.85 2.60 12.04
CA ALA A 152 -6.72 1.44 12.20
C ALA A 152 -8.21 1.77 12.00
N ALA A 153 -8.58 3.04 11.84
CA ALA A 153 -9.96 3.46 11.65
C ALA A 153 -10.61 2.70 10.49
N HIS A 154 -11.73 2.05 10.81
CA HIS A 154 -12.41 1.15 9.91
C HIS A 154 -13.34 1.91 8.96
N PHE A 155 -13.45 1.38 7.76
CA PHE A 155 -14.36 1.74 6.68
C PHE A 155 -14.05 3.08 5.98
N PRO A 156 -13.95 3.08 4.64
CA PRO A 156 -13.81 4.31 3.87
C PRO A 156 -15.01 5.24 4.03
N ASP A 157 -14.75 6.53 4.25
CA ASP A 157 -15.78 7.57 4.27
C ASP A 157 -16.23 7.93 2.84
N ALA A 158 -17.43 8.48 2.67
CA ALA A 158 -17.93 8.92 1.37
C ALA A 158 -17.10 10.08 0.75
N ALA A 159 -16.41 10.86 1.57
CA ALA A 159 -15.49 11.91 1.13
C ALA A 159 -14.10 11.38 0.75
N ASP A 160 -13.80 10.13 1.06
CA ASP A 160 -12.51 9.53 0.73
C ASP A 160 -12.38 9.29 -0.77
N LEU A 161 -11.13 9.35 -1.23
CA LEU A 161 -10.76 9.01 -2.60
C LEU A 161 -10.09 7.65 -2.65
N VAL A 162 -10.27 6.96 -3.76
CA VAL A 162 -9.65 5.68 -4.07
C VAL A 162 -9.06 5.75 -5.47
N ILE A 163 -7.82 5.28 -5.59
CA ILE A 163 -7.09 5.20 -6.86
C ILE A 163 -6.80 3.71 -7.12
N PRO A 164 -7.54 3.05 -8.02
CA PRO A 164 -7.26 1.67 -8.42
C PRO A 164 -5.84 1.51 -8.95
N LEU A 165 -5.07 0.56 -8.42
CA LEU A 165 -3.72 0.30 -8.89
C LEU A 165 -3.73 -0.64 -10.09
N ALA A 166 -2.74 -0.51 -10.97
CA ALA A 166 -2.53 -1.47 -12.05
C ALA A 166 -1.81 -2.74 -11.54
N PRO A 167 -2.19 -3.94 -12.02
CA PRO A 167 -3.35 -4.20 -12.89
C PRO A 167 -4.69 -4.07 -12.13
N ALA A 168 -5.67 -3.43 -12.76
CA ALA A 168 -7.05 -3.39 -12.27
C ALA A 168 -7.95 -4.38 -13.03
N PRO A 169 -9.05 -4.85 -12.42
CA PRO A 169 -10.01 -5.71 -13.09
C PRO A 169 -10.64 -5.04 -14.33
N PRO A 170 -11.10 -5.81 -15.33
CA PRO A 170 -11.77 -5.25 -16.50
C PRO A 170 -12.95 -4.34 -16.12
N GLY A 171 -13.03 -3.15 -16.75
CA GLY A 171 -14.07 -2.15 -16.46
C GLY A 171 -13.75 -1.21 -15.31
N ILE A 172 -12.62 -1.38 -14.62
CA ILE A 172 -12.11 -0.43 -13.62
C ILE A 172 -10.87 0.24 -14.20
N ALA A 173 -10.88 1.56 -14.29
CA ALA A 173 -9.76 2.33 -14.81
C ALA A 173 -8.65 2.45 -13.74
N SER A 174 -7.47 1.88 -14.01
CA SER A 174 -6.30 2.07 -13.16
C SER A 174 -5.84 3.54 -13.15
N HIS A 175 -5.33 3.99 -12.01
CA HIS A 175 -4.77 5.33 -11.79
C HIS A 175 -5.74 6.50 -12.01
N GLN A 176 -7.05 6.23 -12.03
CA GLN A 176 -8.07 7.27 -12.02
C GLN A 176 -8.61 7.45 -10.60
N PRO A 177 -8.46 8.64 -9.97
CA PRO A 177 -9.04 8.89 -8.66
C PRO A 177 -10.55 8.92 -8.76
N GLN A 178 -11.21 8.19 -7.86
CA GLN A 178 -12.65 8.09 -7.77
C GLN A 178 -13.07 8.28 -6.32
N ARG A 179 -14.26 8.82 -6.10
CA ARG A 179 -14.84 8.84 -4.77
C ARG A 179 -15.26 7.43 -4.36
N VAL A 180 -15.14 7.14 -3.07
CA VAL A 180 -15.53 5.85 -2.49
C VAL A 180 -17.00 5.52 -2.77
N ASP A 181 -17.89 6.51 -2.66
CA ASP A 181 -19.33 6.38 -2.94
C ASP A 181 -19.64 5.96 -4.39
N THR A 182 -18.72 6.24 -5.32
CA THR A 182 -18.83 5.89 -6.73
C THR A 182 -18.24 4.51 -7.00
N LEU A 183 -17.12 4.16 -6.36
CA LEU A 183 -16.43 2.88 -6.59
C LEU A 183 -17.07 1.70 -5.85
N LEU A 184 -17.49 1.86 -4.59
CA LEU A 184 -18.03 0.74 -3.79
C LEU A 184 -19.26 0.06 -4.44
N PRO A 185 -20.23 0.80 -5.02
CA PRO A 185 -21.32 0.17 -5.76
C PRO A 185 -20.86 -0.64 -6.97
N LEU A 186 -19.82 -0.18 -7.69
CA LEU A 186 -19.24 -0.92 -8.83
C LEU A 186 -18.58 -2.22 -8.38
N LEU A 187 -17.80 -2.19 -7.30
CA LEU A 187 -17.18 -3.39 -6.71
C LEU A 187 -18.26 -4.39 -6.28
N THR A 188 -19.33 -3.89 -5.65
CA THR A 188 -20.47 -4.72 -5.21
C THR A 188 -21.20 -5.35 -6.38
N HIS A 189 -21.48 -4.59 -7.43
CA HIS A 189 -22.12 -5.11 -8.63
C HIS A 189 -21.26 -6.19 -9.31
N ARG A 190 -19.94 -5.95 -9.44
CA ARG A 190 -19.02 -6.91 -10.04
C ARG A 190 -18.95 -8.21 -9.27
N LEU A 191 -18.87 -8.15 -7.96
CA LEU A 191 -18.77 -9.33 -7.11
C LEU A 191 -20.05 -10.16 -7.04
N ARG A 192 -21.21 -9.58 -7.38
CA ARG A 192 -22.46 -10.33 -7.58
C ARG A 192 -22.55 -10.97 -8.97
N SER A 193 -21.91 -10.37 -9.97
CA SER A 193 -21.98 -10.79 -11.38
C SER A 193 -20.89 -11.76 -11.79
N VAL A 194 -19.82 -11.94 -10.99
CA VAL A 194 -18.82 -12.99 -11.22
C VAL A 194 -19.48 -14.35 -10.94
N PRO A 195 -19.64 -15.24 -11.94
CA PRO A 195 -20.14 -16.59 -11.69
C PRO A 195 -19.17 -17.30 -10.75
N LEU A 196 -19.66 -17.92 -9.68
CA LEU A 196 -18.88 -18.89 -8.92
C LEU A 196 -18.53 -20.06 -9.83
N ILE A 197 -17.36 -20.03 -10.47
CA ILE A 197 -16.77 -21.20 -11.09
C ILE A 197 -16.17 -22.03 -9.95
N GLY A 198 -16.88 -23.09 -9.56
CA GLY A 198 -16.44 -24.04 -8.54
C GLY A 198 -17.41 -24.13 -7.36
N ALA A 199 -18.50 -24.87 -7.56
CA ALA A 199 -19.25 -25.54 -6.50
C ALA A 199 -19.34 -27.02 -6.87
#